data_AF-F7H7P9-F1
#
_entry.id   AF-F7H7P9-F1
#
_cell.length_a   1.000
_cell.length_b   1.000
_cell.length_c   1.000
_cell.angle_alpha   90.00
_cell.angle_beta   90.00
_cell.angle_gamma   90.00
#
_symmetry.space_group_name_H-M   'P 1'
#
loop_
_entity.id
_entity.type
_entity.pdbx_description
1 polymer ?
#
loop_
_entity_poly.entity_id
_entity_poly.type
_entity_poly.pdbx_seq_one_letter_code
_entity_poly.pdbx_strand_id
1 'polypeptide(L)'
;MASGWFYLSCLVLGSLGSMCILFTVYWMQYWRGGFAWNGSIYMFNWHPVLMVAGMVVFYGGASLVYRLPQSWVGPKLPWKLLHAALHLMAFVLTVVGLVAVFTFHNHGRIANLYTLHSWLGITTVFLFACQWFLGFAVFLLPWASMWLRSLLKPIHVFFGAAILSLSIASVISGINEKLFFSLKNSNRSYSSLPSEAVFANSTGMLVVVFGLLVLYILLTSSWKRPEPGILTDRQLLLQLRPGSRPFPVTYMPVTSRQPCESW
;
A
#
# COMPACT_ATOMS: atom_id res chain seq x y z
N MET A 1 4.13 4.12 -27.19
CA MET A 1 5.33 3.76 -26.40
C MET A 1 5.17 3.99 -24.89
N ALA A 2 4.67 5.15 -24.43
CA ALA A 2 4.50 5.44 -22.99
C ALA A 2 3.59 4.45 -22.21
N SER A 3 2.59 3.88 -22.88
CA SER A 3 1.68 2.89 -22.27
C SER A 3 2.34 1.53 -22.00
N GLY A 4 3.30 1.08 -22.82
CA GLY A 4 3.94 -0.23 -22.67
C GLY A 4 4.85 -0.29 -21.44
N TRP A 5 5.66 0.75 -21.24
CA TRP A 5 6.52 0.90 -20.05
C TRP A 5 5.71 0.91 -18.75
N PHE A 6 4.55 1.56 -18.74
CA PHE A 6 3.67 1.58 -17.57
C PHE A 6 3.18 0.18 -17.20
N TYR A 7 2.65 -0.59 -18.17
CA TYR A 7 2.17 -1.94 -17.92
C TYR A 7 3.30 -2.87 -17.49
N LEU A 8 4.49 -2.73 -18.07
CA LEU A 8 5.68 -3.46 -17.62
C LEU A 8 6.01 -3.13 -16.16
N SER A 9 5.98 -1.85 -15.77
CA SER A 9 6.18 -1.45 -14.37
C SER A 9 5.12 -2.03 -13.43
N CYS A 10 3.85 -2.08 -13.83
CA CYS A 10 2.79 -2.73 -13.06
C CYS A 10 3.01 -4.24 -12.92
N LEU A 11 3.42 -4.92 -14.00
CA LEU A 11 3.73 -6.37 -13.96
C LEU A 11 4.92 -6.67 -13.05
N VAL A 12 5.98 -5.86 -13.13
CA VAL A 12 7.15 -5.97 -12.26
C VAL A 12 6.77 -5.76 -10.80
N LEU A 13 6.03 -4.69 -10.49
CA LEU A 13 5.54 -4.45 -9.13
C LEU A 13 4.65 -5.57 -8.61
N GLY A 14 3.71 -6.05 -9.44
CA GLY A 14 2.84 -7.17 -9.10
C GLY A 14 3.65 -8.42 -8.77
N SER A 15 4.64 -8.74 -9.60
CA SER A 15 5.54 -9.88 -9.41
C SER A 15 6.35 -9.75 -8.11
N LEU A 16 6.94 -8.58 -7.85
CA LEU A 16 7.69 -8.31 -6.62
C LEU A 16 6.81 -8.40 -5.37
N GLY A 17 5.58 -7.86 -5.43
CA GLY A 17 4.61 -7.96 -4.34
C GLY A 17 4.20 -9.41 -4.07
N SER A 18 3.93 -10.19 -5.11
CA SER A 18 3.67 -11.63 -4.98
C SER A 18 4.85 -12.37 -4.35
N MET A 19 6.08 -12.06 -4.77
CA MET A 19 7.29 -12.66 -4.18
C MET A 19 7.42 -12.32 -2.69
N CYS A 20 7.12 -11.10 -2.25
CA CYS A 20 7.13 -10.72 -0.83
C CYS A 20 6.23 -11.65 0.02
N ILE A 21 5.00 -11.87 -0.44
CA ILE A 21 4.03 -12.73 0.25
C ILE A 21 4.51 -14.19 0.21
N LEU A 22 4.84 -14.70 -0.98
CA LEU A 22 5.22 -16.11 -1.16
C LEU A 22 6.49 -16.46 -0.37
N PHE A 23 7.48 -15.57 -0.32
CA PHE A 23 8.70 -15.80 0.44
C PHE A 23 8.41 -15.78 1.94
N THR A 24 7.55 -14.88 2.41
CA THR A 24 7.17 -14.85 3.84
C THR A 24 6.37 -16.11 4.23
N VAL A 25 5.47 -16.58 3.37
CA VAL A 25 4.75 -17.86 3.56
C VAL A 25 5.73 -19.03 3.58
N TYR A 26 6.63 -19.10 2.59
CA TYR A 26 7.64 -20.15 2.51
C TYR A 26 8.55 -20.15 3.74
N TRP A 27 8.97 -18.98 4.21
CA TRP A 27 9.79 -18.84 5.42
C TRP A 27 9.09 -19.45 6.63
N MET A 28 7.84 -19.06 6.87
CA MET A 28 7.04 -19.58 7.98
C MET A 28 6.74 -21.08 7.85
N GLN A 29 6.46 -21.56 6.62
CA GLN A 29 6.18 -22.96 6.37
C GLN A 29 7.41 -23.84 6.59
N TYR A 30 8.54 -23.49 5.98
CA TYR A 30 9.72 -24.34 5.92
C TYR A 30 10.51 -24.33 7.24
N TRP A 31 10.76 -23.15 7.82
CA TRP A 31 11.58 -23.04 9.05
C TRP A 31 10.77 -22.92 10.34
N ARG A 32 9.51 -22.45 10.29
CA ARG A 32 8.68 -22.25 11.50
C ARG A 32 7.58 -23.29 11.68
N GLY A 33 7.58 -24.34 10.86
CA GLY A 33 6.72 -25.51 11.02
C GLY A 33 5.25 -25.30 10.62
N GLY A 34 4.95 -24.24 9.86
CA GLY A 34 3.63 -24.02 9.27
C GLY A 34 2.67 -23.20 10.12
N PHE A 35 1.37 -23.43 9.96
CA PHE A 35 0.32 -22.53 10.42
C PHE A 35 -0.77 -23.27 11.21
N ALA A 36 -1.29 -22.63 12.24
CA ALA A 36 -2.49 -23.09 12.98
C ALA A 36 -3.27 -21.88 13.51
N TRP A 37 -4.51 -22.10 13.97
CA TRP A 37 -5.34 -21.04 14.58
C TRP A 37 -5.84 -21.47 15.97
N ASN A 38 -4.90 -21.68 16.90
CA ASN A 38 -5.16 -22.31 18.21
C ASN A 38 -4.34 -21.71 19.37
N GLY A 39 -3.78 -20.51 19.21
CA GLY A 39 -2.94 -19.85 20.22
C GLY A 39 -1.50 -20.37 20.33
N SER A 40 -1.13 -21.43 19.61
CA SER A 40 0.25 -21.95 19.58
C SER A 40 1.23 -21.05 18.83
N ILE A 41 2.51 -21.41 18.82
CA ILE A 41 3.55 -20.73 18.03
C ILE A 41 3.24 -20.72 16.52
N TYR A 42 2.48 -21.71 16.01
CA TYR A 42 2.06 -21.73 14.61
C TYR A 42 0.98 -20.68 14.31
N MET A 43 0.26 -20.19 15.33
CA MET A 43 -0.65 -19.05 15.16
C MET A 43 0.13 -17.75 14.95
N PHE A 44 1.25 -17.56 15.64
CA PHE A 44 2.12 -16.40 15.41
C PHE A 44 2.56 -16.29 13.95
N ASN A 45 2.79 -17.42 13.27
CA ASN A 45 3.29 -17.43 11.90
C ASN A 45 2.35 -16.74 10.89
N TRP A 46 1.05 -16.59 11.21
CA TRP A 46 0.12 -15.76 10.43
C TRP A 46 0.46 -14.28 10.48
N HIS A 47 1.01 -13.78 11.60
CA HIS A 47 1.32 -12.38 11.79
C HIS A 47 2.23 -11.82 10.68
N PRO A 48 3.47 -12.33 10.46
CA PRO A 48 4.35 -11.78 9.41
C PRO A 48 3.73 -11.88 8.01
N VAL A 49 3.05 -12.99 7.69
CA VAL A 49 2.40 -13.19 6.37
C VAL A 49 1.31 -12.14 6.14
N LEU A 50 0.42 -11.95 7.12
CA LEU A 50 -0.69 -11.02 7.01
C LEU A 50 -0.24 -9.57 7.06
N MET A 51 0.83 -9.24 7.81
CA MET A 51 1.43 -7.91 7.81
C MET A 51 2.05 -7.57 6.44
N VAL A 52 2.81 -8.49 5.84
CA VAL A 52 3.40 -8.27 4.51
C VAL A 52 2.32 -8.20 3.44
N ALA A 53 1.33 -9.10 3.47
CA ALA A 53 0.22 -9.05 2.52
C ALA A 53 -0.59 -7.76 2.66
N GLY A 54 -1.10 -7.45 3.85
CA GLY A 54 -1.99 -6.31 4.09
C GLY A 54 -1.27 -4.98 4.00
N MET A 55 -0.29 -4.75 4.87
CA MET A 55 0.31 -3.41 5.09
C MET A 55 1.37 -3.03 4.06
N VAL A 56 1.95 -4.00 3.35
CA VAL A 56 2.94 -3.72 2.29
C VAL A 56 2.30 -3.87 0.92
N VAL A 57 1.86 -5.07 0.56
CA VAL A 57 1.48 -5.38 -0.82
C VAL A 57 0.10 -4.81 -1.19
N PHE A 58 -0.95 -5.13 -0.43
CA PHE A 58 -2.29 -4.60 -0.70
C PHE A 58 -2.36 -3.10 -0.47
N TYR A 59 -1.79 -2.60 0.64
CA TYR A 59 -1.72 -1.15 0.89
C TYR A 59 -0.97 -0.40 -0.22
N GLY A 60 0.19 -0.92 -0.65
CA GLY A 60 0.98 -0.34 -1.73
C GLY A 60 0.21 -0.34 -3.06
N GLY A 61 -0.41 -1.47 -3.42
CA GLY A 61 -1.25 -1.58 -4.62
C GLY A 61 -2.44 -0.61 -4.59
N ALA A 62 -3.14 -0.54 -3.47
CA ALA A 62 -4.26 0.40 -3.27
C ALA A 62 -3.85 1.86 -3.43
N SER A 63 -2.64 2.22 -2.98
CA SER A 63 -2.08 3.56 -3.10
C SER A 63 -1.80 3.95 -4.56
N LEU A 64 -1.54 2.97 -5.43
CA LEU A 64 -1.22 3.18 -6.84
C LEU A 64 -2.43 3.15 -7.79
N VAL A 65 -3.64 2.88 -7.30
CA VAL A 65 -4.87 2.75 -8.12
C VAL A 65 -5.08 3.96 -9.05
N TYR A 66 -4.84 5.18 -8.57
CA TYR A 66 -4.99 6.41 -9.37
C TYR A 66 -3.83 6.71 -10.33
N ARG A 67 -2.79 5.87 -10.33
CA ARG A 67 -1.67 5.96 -11.28
C ARG A 67 -1.92 5.16 -12.55
N LEU A 68 -2.89 4.24 -12.51
CA LEU A 68 -3.33 3.48 -13.69
C LEU A 68 -3.91 4.42 -14.75
N PRO A 69 -3.44 4.37 -16.02
CA PRO A 69 -3.95 5.19 -17.12
C PRO A 69 -5.46 5.06 -17.33
N GLN A 70 -6.03 3.89 -17.04
CA GLN A 70 -7.47 3.63 -17.08
C GLN A 70 -8.24 4.51 -16.10
N SER A 71 -7.59 4.91 -15.01
CA SER A 71 -8.18 5.84 -14.05
C SER A 71 -8.20 7.27 -14.54
N TRP A 72 -7.51 7.63 -15.63
CA TRP A 72 -7.39 9.02 -16.07
C TRP A 72 -8.59 9.49 -16.89
N VAL A 73 -9.33 8.57 -17.47
CA VAL A 73 -10.51 8.84 -18.31
C VAL A 73 -11.77 8.33 -17.59
N GLY A 74 -12.87 9.07 -17.74
CA GLY A 74 -14.17 8.67 -17.19
C GLY A 74 -14.36 8.98 -15.69
N PRO A 75 -15.44 8.44 -15.08
CA PRO A 75 -15.88 8.83 -13.76
C PRO A 75 -14.85 8.50 -12.66
N LYS A 76 -14.76 9.35 -11.64
CA LYS A 76 -13.85 9.17 -10.50
C LYS A 76 -14.34 8.11 -9.51
N LEU A 77 -15.65 7.91 -9.41
CA LEU A 77 -16.28 7.10 -8.37
C LEU A 77 -15.83 5.62 -8.34
N PRO A 78 -15.76 4.88 -9.48
CA PRO A 78 -15.30 3.49 -9.44
C PRO A 78 -13.89 3.32 -8.88
N TRP A 79 -12.99 4.24 -9.21
CA TRP A 79 -11.61 4.25 -8.72
C TRP A 79 -11.51 4.64 -7.24
N LYS A 80 -12.42 5.52 -6.76
CA LYS A 80 -12.57 5.80 -5.32
C LYS A 80 -13.03 4.57 -4.55
N LEU A 81 -14.02 3.86 -5.06
CA LEU A 81 -14.53 2.63 -4.46
C LEU A 81 -13.45 1.54 -4.44
N LEU A 82 -12.72 1.35 -5.55
CA LEU A 82 -11.63 0.38 -5.61
C LEU A 82 -10.51 0.71 -4.62
N HIS A 83 -10.07 1.97 -4.56
CA HIS A 83 -9.06 2.42 -3.59
C HIS A 83 -9.51 2.18 -2.15
N ALA A 84 -10.75 2.57 -1.81
CA ALA A 84 -11.31 2.37 -0.47
C ALA A 84 -11.45 0.88 -0.11
N ALA A 85 -11.93 0.06 -1.05
CA ALA A 85 -12.11 -1.38 -0.85
C ALA A 85 -10.78 -2.12 -0.69
N LEU A 86 -9.76 -1.80 -1.49
CA LEU A 86 -8.44 -2.42 -1.36
C LEU A 86 -7.74 -2.03 -0.05
N HIS A 87 -7.87 -0.78 0.39
CA HIS A 87 -7.37 -0.40 1.71
C HIS A 87 -8.18 -1.04 2.84
N LEU A 88 -9.50 -1.23 2.70
CA LEU A 88 -10.29 -1.96 3.69
C LEU A 88 -9.85 -3.42 3.77
N MET A 89 -9.63 -4.09 2.63
CA MET A 89 -9.07 -5.44 2.57
C MET A 89 -7.72 -5.51 3.28
N ALA A 90 -6.81 -4.58 2.97
CA ALA A 90 -5.52 -4.46 3.66
C ALA A 90 -5.70 -4.33 5.17
N PHE A 91 -6.60 -3.46 5.63
CA PHE A 91 -6.88 -3.25 7.04
C PHE A 91 -7.43 -4.51 7.73
N VAL A 92 -8.35 -5.24 7.09
CA VAL A 92 -8.87 -6.52 7.62
C VAL A 92 -7.76 -7.55 7.78
N LEU A 93 -6.89 -7.72 6.79
CA LEU A 93 -5.74 -8.63 6.89
C LEU A 93 -4.82 -8.24 8.05
N THR A 94 -4.56 -6.94 8.22
CA THR A 94 -3.76 -6.42 9.34
C THR A 94 -4.41 -6.72 10.69
N VAL A 95 -5.72 -6.49 10.84
CA VAL A 95 -6.43 -6.80 12.09
C VAL A 95 -6.35 -8.30 12.40
N VAL A 96 -6.55 -9.18 11.41
CA VAL A 96 -6.42 -10.64 11.61
C VAL A 96 -4.99 -11.02 12.01
N GLY A 97 -3.96 -10.40 11.42
CA GLY A 97 -2.57 -10.62 11.80
C GLY A 97 -2.23 -10.09 13.20
N LEU A 98 -2.88 -9.03 13.67
CA LEU A 98 -2.75 -8.56 15.05
C LEU A 98 -3.44 -9.52 16.02
N VAL A 99 -4.65 -9.97 15.70
CA VAL A 99 -5.35 -10.99 16.49
C VAL A 99 -4.48 -12.23 16.66
N ALA A 100 -3.77 -12.67 15.61
CA ALA A 100 -2.84 -13.79 15.68
C ALA A 100 -1.73 -13.60 16.74
N VAL A 101 -1.00 -12.47 16.70
CA VAL A 101 0.10 -12.21 17.64
C VAL A 101 -0.37 -11.97 19.08
N PHE A 102 -1.44 -11.19 19.27
CA PHE A 102 -2.00 -10.94 20.61
C PHE A 102 -2.54 -12.22 21.24
N THR A 103 -3.21 -13.07 20.45
CA THR A 103 -3.71 -14.36 20.94
C THR A 103 -2.55 -15.28 21.34
N PHE A 104 -1.52 -15.39 20.49
CA PHE A 104 -0.31 -16.15 20.80
C PHE A 104 0.37 -15.67 22.09
N HIS A 105 0.59 -14.36 22.23
CA HIS A 105 1.19 -13.79 23.44
C HIS A 105 0.37 -14.06 24.69
N ASN A 106 -0.96 -13.87 24.62
CA ASN A 106 -1.83 -14.10 25.77
C ASN A 106 -1.86 -15.57 26.20
N HIS A 107 -1.89 -16.51 25.25
CA HIS A 107 -1.80 -17.94 25.54
C HIS A 107 -0.43 -18.31 26.14
N GLY A 108 0.65 -17.75 25.60
CA GLY A 108 2.02 -17.97 26.07
C GLY A 108 2.41 -17.16 27.31
N ARG A 109 1.51 -16.32 27.86
CA ARG A 109 1.80 -15.35 28.94
C ARG A 109 3.01 -14.45 28.65
N ILE A 110 3.18 -14.07 27.38
CA ILE A 110 4.20 -13.13 26.91
C ILE A 110 3.64 -11.71 27.04
N ALA A 111 4.44 -10.76 27.52
CA ALA A 111 4.03 -9.36 27.60
C ALA A 111 3.74 -8.81 26.19
N ASN A 112 2.66 -8.02 26.07
CA ASN A 112 2.33 -7.33 24.83
C ASN A 112 2.96 -5.94 24.79
N LEU A 113 3.18 -5.43 23.58
CA LEU A 113 3.54 -4.02 23.31
C LEU A 113 4.78 -3.49 24.06
N TYR A 114 5.80 -4.32 24.32
CA TYR A 114 7.02 -3.90 25.02
C TYR A 114 8.20 -3.60 24.09
N THR A 115 8.09 -3.89 22.79
CA THR A 115 9.18 -3.70 21.82
C THR A 115 8.93 -2.51 20.90
N LEU A 116 10.00 -1.90 20.38
CA LEU A 116 9.89 -0.78 19.46
C LEU A 116 9.14 -1.18 18.17
N HIS A 117 9.32 -2.42 17.69
CA HIS A 117 8.54 -2.99 16.60
C HIS A 117 7.03 -2.88 16.89
N SER A 118 6.60 -3.31 18.08
CA SER A 118 5.19 -3.29 18.46
C SER A 118 4.62 -1.87 18.63
N TRP A 119 5.42 -0.91 19.11
CA TRP A 119 5.03 0.51 19.21
C TRP A 119 4.88 1.16 17.82
N LEU A 120 5.85 0.92 16.93
CA LEU A 120 5.75 1.36 15.53
C LEU A 120 4.55 0.72 14.84
N GLY A 121 4.35 -0.58 15.02
CA GLY A 121 3.25 -1.33 14.42
C GLY A 121 1.88 -0.80 14.86
N ILE A 122 1.62 -0.68 16.17
CA ILE A 122 0.31 -0.22 16.65
C ILE A 122 0.04 1.24 16.28
N THR A 123 1.07 2.10 16.28
CA THR A 123 0.97 3.49 15.81
C THR A 123 0.60 3.53 14.32
N THR A 124 1.23 2.70 13.50
CA THR A 124 0.94 2.59 12.07
C THR A 124 -0.50 2.17 11.81
N VAL A 125 -0.99 1.17 12.57
CA VAL A 125 -2.36 0.65 12.45
C VAL A 125 -3.39 1.68 12.88
N PHE A 126 -3.12 2.41 13.97
CA PHE A 126 -3.96 3.53 14.41
C PHE A 126 -4.06 4.62 13.34
N LEU A 127 -2.92 5.07 12.81
CA LEU A 127 -2.89 6.06 11.72
C LEU A 127 -3.63 5.55 10.49
N PHE A 128 -3.50 4.27 10.14
CA PHE A 128 -4.23 3.67 9.03
C PHE A 128 -5.75 3.68 9.27
N ALA A 129 -6.23 3.32 10.47
CA ALA A 129 -7.65 3.36 10.80
C ALA A 129 -8.21 4.79 10.65
N CYS A 130 -7.51 5.79 11.21
CA CYS A 130 -7.89 7.20 11.07
C CYS A 130 -7.90 7.63 9.61
N GLN A 131 -6.86 7.27 8.85
CA GLN A 131 -6.71 7.63 7.44
C GLN A 131 -7.82 7.03 6.57
N TRP A 132 -8.19 5.77 6.80
CA TRP A 132 -9.26 5.11 6.06
C TRP A 132 -10.63 5.73 6.40
N PHE A 133 -10.92 5.94 7.68
CA PHE A 133 -12.18 6.55 8.13
C PHE A 133 -12.35 7.98 7.59
N LEU A 134 -11.33 8.84 7.74
CA LEU A 134 -11.35 10.20 7.22
C LEU A 134 -11.42 10.22 5.70
N GLY A 135 -10.70 9.31 5.04
CA GLY A 135 -10.74 9.17 3.58
C GLY A 135 -12.12 8.81 3.05
N PHE A 136 -12.79 7.85 3.71
CA PHE A 136 -14.16 7.45 3.42
C PHE A 136 -15.13 8.62 3.64
N ALA A 137 -15.08 9.25 4.83
CA ALA A 137 -15.99 10.32 5.20
C ALA A 137 -15.87 11.54 4.28
N VAL A 138 -14.65 11.97 3.93
CA VAL A 138 -14.42 13.23 3.19
C VAL A 138 -14.40 13.05 1.67
N PHE A 139 -13.75 11.99 1.17
CA PHE A 139 -13.50 11.84 -0.27
C PHE A 139 -14.47 10.91 -0.98
N LEU A 140 -15.14 9.99 -0.27
CA LEU A 140 -16.10 9.06 -0.87
C LEU A 140 -17.55 9.55 -0.72
N LEU A 141 -17.95 9.98 0.48
CA LEU A 141 -19.32 10.46 0.71
C LEU A 141 -19.57 11.84 0.07
N PRO A 142 -20.82 12.14 -0.35
CA PRO A 142 -21.13 13.35 -1.09
C PRO A 142 -21.23 14.63 -0.24
N TRP A 143 -21.27 14.53 1.10
CA TRP A 143 -21.57 15.67 1.99
C TRP A 143 -20.45 16.72 2.10
N ALA A 144 -19.19 16.31 1.93
CA ALA A 144 -18.05 17.20 2.17
C ALA A 144 -17.88 18.24 1.05
N SER A 145 -17.72 19.51 1.45
CA SER A 145 -17.52 20.62 0.51
C SER A 145 -16.20 20.51 -0.27
N MET A 146 -16.15 21.15 -1.44
CA MET A 146 -14.93 21.15 -2.27
C MET A 146 -13.74 21.84 -1.59
N TRP A 147 -14.00 22.87 -0.78
CA TRP A 147 -12.97 23.53 0.03
C TRP A 147 -12.34 22.56 1.03
N LEU A 148 -13.16 21.82 1.79
CA LEU A 148 -12.68 20.85 2.78
C LEU A 148 -11.86 19.73 2.11
N ARG A 149 -12.35 19.20 0.98
CA ARG A 149 -11.63 18.19 0.19
C ARG A 149 -10.29 18.72 -0.32
N SER A 150 -10.23 19.97 -0.79
CA SER A 150 -8.99 20.59 -1.25
C SER A 150 -7.98 20.78 -0.12
N LEU A 151 -8.45 21.19 1.07
CA LEU A 151 -7.61 21.38 2.25
C LEU A 151 -7.01 20.06 2.77
N LEU A 152 -7.82 19.00 2.84
CA LEU A 152 -7.40 17.73 3.43
C LEU A 152 -6.65 16.81 2.45
N LYS A 153 -6.76 17.02 1.14
CA LYS A 153 -6.11 16.14 0.13
C LYS A 153 -4.59 16.06 0.29
N PRO A 154 -3.82 17.16 0.49
CA PRO A 154 -2.38 17.08 0.72
C PRO A 154 -2.02 16.29 1.98
N ILE A 155 -2.78 16.48 3.07
CA ILE A 155 -2.61 15.78 4.35
C ILE A 155 -2.86 14.29 4.16
N HIS A 156 -3.95 13.93 3.47
CA HIS A 156 -4.28 12.54 3.13
C HIS A 156 -3.16 11.89 2.31
N VAL A 157 -2.62 12.56 1.29
CA VAL A 157 -1.51 12.00 0.49
C VAL A 157 -0.24 11.82 1.34
N PHE A 158 0.10 12.80 2.17
CA PHE A 158 1.27 12.72 3.07
C PHE A 158 1.16 11.55 4.04
N PHE A 159 0.08 11.46 4.81
CA PHE A 159 -0.11 10.35 5.77
C PHE A 159 -0.23 9.01 5.06
N GLY A 160 -0.81 8.96 3.86
CA GLY A 160 -0.86 7.76 3.03
C GLY A 160 0.54 7.18 2.76
N ALA A 161 1.50 8.03 2.37
CA ALA A 161 2.89 7.63 2.17
C ALA A 161 3.63 7.35 3.48
N ALA A 162 3.40 8.16 4.53
CA ALA A 162 4.03 7.98 5.84
C ALA A 162 3.66 6.64 6.49
N ILE A 163 2.39 6.22 6.40
CA ILE A 163 1.91 4.91 6.89
C ILE A 163 2.61 3.76 6.16
N LEU A 164 2.80 3.85 4.84
CA LEU A 164 3.54 2.85 4.09
C LEU A 164 5.00 2.76 4.56
N SER A 165 5.67 3.91 4.75
CA SER A 165 7.03 3.94 5.27
C SER A 165 7.16 3.34 6.68
N LEU A 166 6.22 3.68 7.57
CA LEU A 166 6.17 3.11 8.92
C LEU A 166 5.87 1.61 8.90
N SER A 167 5.03 1.15 7.97
CA SER A 167 4.79 -0.28 7.75
C SER A 167 6.06 -1.01 7.33
N ILE A 168 6.83 -0.47 6.38
CA ILE A 168 8.09 -1.07 5.93
C ILE A 168 9.07 -1.17 7.12
N ALA A 169 9.24 -0.09 7.88
CA ALA A 169 10.07 -0.09 9.08
C ALA A 169 9.60 -1.10 10.14
N SER A 170 8.29 -1.24 10.32
CA SER A 170 7.69 -2.23 11.23
C SER A 170 7.95 -3.65 10.76
N VAL A 171 7.82 -3.95 9.45
CA VAL A 171 8.11 -5.29 8.91
C VAL A 171 9.59 -5.65 9.08
N ILE A 172 10.51 -4.74 8.76
CA ILE A 172 11.96 -4.99 8.90
C ILE A 172 12.33 -5.25 10.36
N SER A 173 11.85 -4.41 11.27
CA SER A 173 12.10 -4.59 12.71
C SER A 173 11.50 -5.89 13.23
N GLY A 174 10.30 -6.29 12.76
CA GLY A 174 9.66 -7.55 13.13
C GLY A 174 10.38 -8.79 12.59
N ILE A 175 10.93 -8.73 11.37
CA ILE A 175 11.78 -9.80 10.82
C ILE A 175 13.03 -9.97 11.70
N ASN A 176 13.72 -8.88 12.03
CA ASN A 176 14.90 -8.91 12.90
C ASN A 176 14.55 -9.49 14.28
N GLU A 177 13.49 -8.99 14.92
CA GLU A 177 13.04 -9.47 16.23
C GLU A 177 12.73 -10.98 16.20
N LYS A 178 12.01 -11.44 15.18
CA LYS A 178 11.69 -12.86 15.02
C LYS A 178 12.94 -13.71 14.82
N LEU A 179 13.90 -13.27 14.00
CA LEU A 179 15.16 -13.98 13.78
C LEU A 179 16.00 -14.04 15.05
N PHE A 180 16.16 -12.91 15.75
CA PHE A 180 16.91 -12.86 16.99
C PHE A 180 16.32 -13.78 18.05
N PHE A 181 15.00 -13.78 18.24
CA PHE A 181 14.37 -14.68 19.22
C PHE A 181 14.47 -16.14 18.84
N SER A 182 14.23 -16.46 17.57
CA SER A 182 14.19 -17.86 17.16
C SER A 182 15.58 -18.50 17.02
N LEU A 183 16.62 -17.69 16.76
CA LEU A 183 17.99 -18.16 16.55
C LEU A 183 18.93 -17.89 17.74
N LYS A 184 18.41 -17.35 18.86
CA LYS A 184 19.22 -17.06 20.07
C LYS A 184 19.82 -18.32 20.69
N ASN A 185 19.04 -19.39 20.78
CA ASN A 185 19.40 -20.64 21.46
C ASN A 185 19.48 -21.84 20.50
N SER A 186 19.55 -21.60 19.19
CA SER A 186 19.72 -22.66 18.20
C SER A 186 21.18 -23.06 18.05
N ASN A 187 21.44 -24.29 17.57
CA ASN A 187 22.79 -24.81 17.27
C ASN A 187 23.58 -23.93 16.28
N ARG A 188 22.89 -23.02 15.57
CA ARG A 188 23.50 -21.99 14.72
C ARG A 188 22.92 -20.64 15.13
N SER A 189 23.73 -19.80 15.77
CA SER A 189 23.36 -18.42 16.13
C SER A 189 23.12 -17.57 14.89
N TYR A 190 22.26 -16.54 14.99
CA TYR A 190 22.01 -15.59 13.90
C TYR A 190 23.29 -14.98 13.30
N SER A 191 24.31 -14.70 14.13
CA SER A 191 25.59 -14.13 13.68
C SER A 191 26.37 -15.05 12.72
N SER A 192 26.10 -16.36 12.74
CA SER A 192 26.67 -17.31 11.79
C SER A 192 25.95 -17.33 10.44
N LEU A 193 24.92 -16.48 10.26
CA LEU A 193 24.08 -16.38 9.06
C LEU A 193 23.62 -17.74 8.52
N PRO A 194 22.88 -18.53 9.34
CA PRO A 194 22.29 -19.78 8.84
C PRO A 194 21.35 -19.50 7.65
N SER A 195 21.04 -20.54 6.87
CA SER A 195 20.21 -20.41 5.66
C SER A 195 18.88 -19.71 5.90
N GLU A 196 18.27 -19.94 7.07
CA GLU A 196 17.07 -19.21 7.50
C GLU A 196 17.29 -17.69 7.56
N ALA A 197 18.37 -17.27 8.22
CA ALA A 197 18.68 -15.86 8.41
C ALA A 197 18.96 -15.18 7.07
N VAL A 198 19.72 -15.84 6.18
CA VAL A 198 19.97 -15.34 4.82
C VAL A 198 18.64 -15.17 4.08
N PHE A 199 17.78 -16.19 4.07
CA PHE A 199 16.50 -16.13 3.37
C PHE A 199 15.56 -15.03 3.92
N ALA A 200 15.43 -14.94 5.24
CA ALA A 200 14.57 -13.94 5.87
C ALA A 200 15.11 -12.52 5.69
N ASN A 201 16.43 -12.32 5.73
CA ASN A 201 17.05 -11.02 5.42
C ASN A 201 16.84 -10.63 3.96
N SER A 202 17.00 -11.57 3.02
CA SER A 202 16.68 -11.33 1.60
C SER A 202 15.20 -10.98 1.40
N THR A 203 14.30 -11.63 2.15
CA THR A 203 12.86 -11.29 2.13
C THR A 203 12.61 -9.88 2.67
N GLY A 204 13.29 -9.48 3.74
CA GLY A 204 13.23 -8.11 4.26
C GLY A 204 13.73 -7.07 3.26
N MET A 205 14.83 -7.35 2.56
CA MET A 205 15.34 -6.47 1.49
C MET A 205 14.39 -6.40 0.30
N LEU A 206 13.73 -7.51 -0.07
CA LEU A 206 12.71 -7.53 -1.11
C LEU A 206 11.52 -6.62 -0.74
N VAL A 207 11.07 -6.66 0.52
CA VAL A 207 10.03 -5.75 1.03
C VAL A 207 10.47 -4.28 0.94
N VAL A 208 11.71 -3.96 1.29
CA VAL A 208 12.28 -2.61 1.14
C VAL A 208 12.24 -2.15 -0.31
N VAL A 209 12.76 -2.97 -1.23
CA VAL A 209 12.80 -2.64 -2.67
C VAL A 209 11.39 -2.41 -3.21
N PHE A 210 10.46 -3.31 -2.91
CA PHE A 210 9.06 -3.15 -3.31
C PHE A 210 8.46 -1.85 -2.78
N GLY A 211 8.61 -1.59 -1.48
CA GLY A 211 8.08 -0.40 -0.83
C GLY A 211 8.65 0.91 -1.39
N LEU A 212 9.96 0.96 -1.62
CA LEU A 212 10.63 2.12 -2.22
C LEU A 212 10.16 2.37 -3.67
N LEU A 213 9.93 1.32 -4.45
CA LEU A 213 9.38 1.45 -5.81
C LEU A 213 7.96 2.02 -5.78
N VAL A 214 7.11 1.57 -4.86
CA VAL A 214 5.76 2.12 -4.68
C VAL A 214 5.84 3.61 -4.31
N LEU A 215 6.68 3.98 -3.34
CA LEU A 215 6.89 5.38 -2.94
C LEU A 215 7.43 6.24 -4.10
N TYR A 216 8.39 5.72 -4.87
CA TYR A 216 8.91 6.40 -6.06
C TYR A 216 7.81 6.70 -7.08
N ILE A 217 6.93 5.74 -7.34
CA ILE A 217 5.81 5.92 -8.28
C ILE A 217 4.80 6.94 -7.74
N LEU A 218 4.56 6.96 -6.42
CA LEU A 218 3.72 7.97 -5.79
C LEU A 218 4.30 9.38 -5.93
N LEU A 219 5.63 9.53 -5.88
CA LEU A 219 6.32 10.81 -6.08
C LEU A 219 6.33 11.25 -7.55
N THR A 220 6.34 10.29 -8.48
CA THR A 220 6.45 10.57 -9.91
C THR A 220 5.22 11.34 -10.42
N SER A 221 5.44 12.59 -10.84
CA SER A 221 4.39 13.51 -11.28
C SER A 221 3.77 13.10 -12.63
N SER A 222 4.56 12.48 -13.51
CA SER A 222 4.14 12.11 -14.87
C SER A 222 3.04 11.06 -14.92
N TRP A 223 2.84 10.29 -13.84
CA TRP A 223 1.78 9.27 -13.74
C TRP A 223 0.64 9.69 -12.80
N LYS A 224 0.60 10.95 -12.37
CA LYS A 224 -0.52 11.48 -11.60
C LYS A 224 -1.74 11.63 -12.52
N ARG A 225 -2.91 11.16 -12.08
CA ARG A 225 -4.17 11.42 -12.79
C ARG A 225 -4.33 12.93 -13.05
N PRO A 226 -4.56 13.36 -14.31
CA PRO A 226 -4.78 14.78 -14.63
C PRO A 226 -5.97 15.37 -13.87
N GLU A 227 -5.84 16.62 -13.42
CA GLU A 227 -6.97 17.40 -12.90
C GLU A 227 -7.88 17.81 -14.08
N PRO A 228 -9.21 17.71 -13.95
CA PRO A 228 -10.12 18.24 -14.97
C PRO A 228 -9.85 19.73 -15.19
N GLY A 229 -9.56 20.14 -16.43
CA GLY A 229 -9.26 21.53 -16.80
C GLY A 229 -7.80 21.82 -17.14
N ILE A 230 -6.87 20.87 -16.94
CA ILE A 230 -5.48 20.97 -17.42
C ILE A 230 -5.27 19.91 -18.51
N LEU A 231 -5.85 20.16 -19.69
CA LEU A 231 -5.40 19.52 -20.93
C LEU A 231 -3.99 20.08 -21.21
N THR A 232 -2.96 19.36 -20.78
CA THR A 232 -1.60 19.66 -21.25
C THR A 232 -1.54 19.31 -22.74
N ASP A 233 -0.90 20.14 -23.56
CA ASP A 233 -0.75 20.02 -25.03
C ASP A 233 -0.44 18.59 -25.55
N ARG A 234 0.14 17.76 -24.68
CA ARG A 234 0.39 16.33 -24.90
C ARG A 234 -0.86 15.50 -25.21
N GLN A 235 -2.04 15.85 -24.69
CA GLN A 235 -3.30 15.16 -24.97
C GLN A 235 -3.89 15.55 -26.33
N LEU A 236 -3.69 16.81 -26.76
CA LEU A 236 -4.07 17.29 -28.09
C LEU A 236 -3.27 16.56 -29.18
N LEU A 237 -1.97 16.33 -28.95
CA LEU A 237 -1.11 15.58 -29.85
C LEU A 237 -1.46 14.08 -29.97
N LEU A 238 -2.15 13.50 -28.98
CA LEU A 238 -2.64 12.11 -29.04
C LEU A 238 -4.00 11.97 -29.73
N GLN A 239 -4.78 13.05 -29.80
CA GLN A 239 -6.06 13.08 -30.53
C GLN A 239 -5.90 13.49 -31.99
N LEU A 240 -4.87 14.26 -32.33
CA LEU A 240 -4.54 14.62 -33.71
C LEU A 240 -3.81 13.47 -34.41
N ARG A 241 -4.57 12.53 -34.99
CA ARG A 241 -4.04 11.63 -36.03
C ARG A 241 -3.61 12.49 -37.24
N PRO A 242 -2.52 12.13 -37.96
CA PRO A 242 -2.22 12.77 -39.23
C PRO A 242 -3.38 12.53 -40.20
N GLY A 243 -4.12 13.58 -40.56
CA GLY A 243 -5.18 13.52 -41.58
C GLY A 243 -6.61 13.89 -41.13
N SER A 244 -6.89 14.16 -39.86
CA SER A 244 -8.21 14.67 -39.44
C SER A 244 -8.28 16.19 -39.56
N ARG A 245 -9.30 16.71 -40.28
CA ARG A 245 -9.56 18.16 -40.43
C ARG A 245 -9.69 18.83 -39.05
N PRO A 246 -9.17 20.05 -38.86
CA PRO A 246 -9.35 20.78 -37.62
C PRO A 246 -10.83 21.09 -37.40
N PHE A 247 -11.38 20.66 -36.26
CA PHE A 247 -12.67 21.17 -35.79
C PHE A 247 -12.50 22.66 -35.45
N PRO A 248 -13.45 23.54 -35.83
CA PRO A 248 -13.35 24.95 -35.49
C PRO A 248 -13.49 25.11 -33.98
N VAL A 249 -12.39 25.49 -33.32
CA VAL A 249 -12.39 25.92 -31.93
C VAL A 249 -13.03 27.30 -31.88
N THR A 250 -14.26 27.37 -31.39
CA THR A 250 -14.90 28.65 -31.10
C THR A 250 -14.34 29.15 -29.77
N TYR A 251 -13.57 30.24 -29.82
CA TYR A 251 -13.14 30.93 -28.60
C TYR A 251 -14.36 31.56 -27.93
N MET A 252 -14.78 31.02 -26.78
CA MET A 252 -15.72 31.70 -25.88
C MET A 252 -14.92 32.52 -24.87
N PRO A 253 -15.14 33.85 -24.77
CA PRO A 253 -14.50 34.66 -23.75
C PRO A 253 -14.99 34.26 -22.37
N VAL A 254 -14.10 34.29 -21.38
CA VAL A 254 -14.41 34.03 -19.97
C VAL A 254 -15.28 35.15 -19.42
N THR A 255 -16.58 35.00 -19.48
CA THR A 255 -17.52 35.72 -18.63
C THR A 255 -18.69 34.82 -18.23
N SER A 256 -19.01 34.87 -16.94
CA SER A 256 -20.18 34.31 -16.24
C SER A 256 -20.10 32.85 -15.76
N ARG A 257 -20.59 32.70 -14.52
CA ARG A 257 -20.57 31.53 -13.63
C ARG A 257 -21.03 30.24 -14.33
N GLN A 258 -20.22 29.19 -14.23
CA GLN A 258 -20.69 27.83 -14.53
C GLN A 258 -21.72 27.37 -13.48
N PRO A 259 -22.85 26.79 -13.89
CA PRO A 259 -23.69 26.01 -13.00
C PRO A 259 -23.02 24.67 -12.67
N CYS A 260 -23.31 24.19 -11.47
CA CYS A 260 -22.92 22.91 -10.92
C CYS A 260 -23.32 21.76 -11.86
N GLU A 261 -22.35 20.96 -12.34
CA GLU A 261 -22.65 19.63 -12.90
C GLU A 261 -22.50 18.58 -11.81
N SER A 262 -23.54 17.75 -11.69
CA SER A 262 -23.71 16.65 -10.74
C SER A 262 -22.91 15.39 -11.13
N TRP A 263 -22.45 14.69 -10.08
CA TRP A 263 -21.89 13.32 -10.00
C TRP A 263 -20.36 13.16 -9.96
#